data_AF-A0AA88Y4J1-F1
#
_entry.id   AF-A0AA88Y4J1-F1
#
_cell.length_a   1.000
_cell.length_b   1.000
_cell.length_c   1.000
_cell.angle_alpha   90.00
_cell.angle_beta   90.00
_cell.angle_gamma   90.00
#
_symmetry.space_group_name_H-M   'P 1'
#
loop_
_entity.id
_entity.type
_entity.pdbx_description
1 polymer ?
#
loop_
_entity_poly.entity_id
_entity_poly.type
_entity_poly.pdbx_seq_one_letter_code
_entity_poly.pdbx_strand_id
1 'polypeptide(L)'
;MYSSLPDPVKVGKLLSDPNNEYEEKYERVQSNYTNLSKKFRLTERNFGRQYAHLYAERLWTMRAKVVKSAKSKWGYVLGTSGQPVEDIIRYSSNEDAVDILQKCMDWGHIAPTAPDTLSCYPYYKEDPFILGDCPHIFFAGNQSKFSSKIYKGPKGQEVLLISIPKFVDTKTCVLVNLRSLECQPMQFQTDFTGMDSESPEVDK
;
A
#
# COMPACT_ATOMS: atom_id res chain seq x y z
N MET A 1 42.79 -4.89 52.98
CA MET A 1 44.04 -4.32 52.43
C MET A 1 44.64 -5.36 51.51
N TYR A 2 44.37 -5.25 50.21
CA TYR A 2 44.99 -6.08 49.19
C TYR A 2 46.01 -5.19 48.45
N SER A 3 47.29 -5.46 48.62
CA SER A 3 48.35 -4.72 47.93
C SER A 3 48.40 -5.16 46.47
N SER A 4 47.99 -4.28 45.57
CA SER A 4 48.00 -4.47 44.12
C SER A 4 49.36 -4.14 43.50
N LEU A 5 50.46 -4.53 44.14
CA LEU A 5 51.79 -4.40 43.56
C LEU A 5 52.20 -5.78 43.02
N PRO A 6 52.18 -5.98 41.70
CA PRO A 6 52.64 -7.24 41.12
C PRO A 6 54.15 -7.37 41.36
N ASP A 7 54.56 -8.47 41.98
CA ASP A 7 55.97 -8.84 42.18
C ASP A 7 56.60 -9.18 40.81
N PRO A 8 57.45 -8.32 40.23
CA PRO A 8 57.80 -8.40 38.81
C PRO A 8 58.95 -9.39 38.56
N VAL A 9 59.17 -10.36 39.45
CA VAL A 9 60.36 -11.24 39.41
C VAL A 9 60.24 -12.34 38.33
N LYS A 10 59.05 -12.56 37.76
CA LYS A 10 58.81 -13.67 36.80
C LYS A 10 58.22 -13.25 35.44
N VAL A 11 58.18 -11.96 35.12
CA VAL A 11 57.52 -11.47 33.88
C VAL A 11 58.28 -11.90 32.62
N GLY A 12 59.61 -12.03 32.69
CA GLY A 12 60.45 -12.44 31.55
C GLY A 12 60.38 -13.93 31.19
N LYS A 13 59.80 -14.78 32.04
CA LYS A 13 59.77 -16.25 31.82
C LYS A 13 58.54 -16.72 31.03
N LEU A 14 57.54 -15.85 30.86
CA LEU A 14 56.30 -16.14 30.11
C LEU A 14 56.46 -15.91 28.59
N LEU A 15 57.44 -15.09 28.20
CA LEU A 15 57.72 -14.72 26.80
C LEU A 15 59.05 -15.30 26.28
N SER A 16 59.71 -16.18 27.04
CA SER A 16 60.92 -16.86 26.59
C SER A 16 60.59 -18.00 25.62
N ASP A 17 61.51 -18.28 24.69
CA ASP A 17 61.41 -19.42 23.79
C ASP A 17 61.15 -20.72 24.58
N PRO A 18 60.33 -21.64 24.07
CA PRO A 18 59.88 -22.82 24.81
C PRO A 18 61.08 -23.75 25.10
N ASN A 19 61.64 -23.63 26.30
CA ASN A 19 62.58 -24.60 26.84
C ASN A 19 61.81 -25.84 27.29
N ASN A 20 62.16 -26.99 26.72
CA ASN A 20 61.42 -28.25 26.78
C ASN A 20 61.48 -28.98 28.14
N GLU A 21 61.66 -28.26 29.25
CA GLU A 21 61.96 -28.86 30.57
C GLU A 21 61.16 -28.29 31.76
N TYR A 22 60.08 -27.53 31.56
CA TYR A 22 59.22 -27.11 32.68
C TYR A 22 57.73 -27.18 32.34
N GLU A 23 57.12 -28.37 32.45
CA GLU A 23 55.66 -28.51 32.53
C GLU A 23 55.18 -28.21 33.96
N GLU A 24 54.90 -26.95 34.28
CA GLU A 24 54.08 -26.64 35.46
C GLU A 24 52.62 -27.08 35.17
N LYS A 25 52.22 -28.25 35.67
CA LYS A 25 50.83 -28.72 35.60
C LYS A 25 49.96 -27.96 36.59
N TYR A 26 49.15 -27.05 36.09
CA TYR A 26 48.13 -26.35 36.87
C TYR A 26 46.85 -27.19 36.94
N GLU A 27 46.43 -27.60 38.13
CA GLU A 27 45.11 -28.20 38.31
C GLU A 27 44.03 -27.12 38.45
N ARG A 28 42.96 -27.26 37.66
CA ARG A 28 41.84 -26.31 37.64
C ARG A 28 41.05 -26.44 38.94
N VAL A 29 41.05 -25.37 39.75
CA VAL A 29 40.18 -25.26 40.92
C VAL A 29 38.71 -25.23 40.46
N GLN A 30 37.91 -26.18 40.96
CA GLN A 30 36.46 -26.23 40.72
C GLN A 30 35.76 -25.30 41.72
N SER A 31 34.89 -24.42 41.23
CA SER A 31 34.06 -23.56 42.07
C SER A 31 32.60 -24.00 42.01
N ASN A 32 31.94 -24.02 43.16
CA ASN A 32 30.51 -24.32 43.22
C ASN A 32 29.71 -23.11 42.72
N TYR A 33 29.23 -23.20 41.48
CA TYR A 33 28.34 -22.20 40.87
C TYR A 33 26.88 -22.58 41.09
N THR A 34 26.10 -21.67 41.67
CA THR A 34 24.65 -21.82 41.78
C THR A 34 23.96 -20.86 40.83
N ASN A 35 23.27 -21.40 39.82
CA ASN A 35 22.53 -20.57 38.85
C ASN A 35 21.24 -20.03 39.48
N LEU A 36 21.24 -18.74 39.83
CA LEU A 36 20.06 -18.02 40.36
C LEU A 36 19.27 -17.26 39.27
N SER A 37 19.62 -17.46 37.98
CA SER A 37 19.00 -16.70 36.88
C SER A 37 17.60 -17.18 36.51
N LYS A 38 17.07 -18.21 37.18
CA LYS A 38 15.70 -18.71 36.99
C LYS A 38 14.65 -17.61 37.11
N LYS A 39 14.81 -16.65 38.03
CA LYS A 39 13.87 -15.53 38.22
C LYS A 39 13.83 -14.55 37.03
N PHE A 40 14.85 -14.56 36.19
CA PHE A 40 14.97 -13.69 35.01
C PHE A 40 14.66 -14.44 33.71
N ARG A 41 14.33 -15.73 33.78
CA ARG A 41 14.05 -16.54 32.61
C ARG A 41 12.58 -16.38 32.26
N LEU A 42 12.30 -15.65 31.18
CA LEU A 42 10.95 -15.57 30.61
C LEU A 42 10.51 -17.00 30.21
N THR A 43 9.48 -17.52 30.87
CA THR A 43 8.98 -18.91 30.70
C THR A 43 8.26 -19.10 29.37
N GLU A 44 7.57 -18.07 28.89
CA GLU A 44 6.86 -18.09 27.61
C GLU A 44 7.32 -16.92 26.73
N ARG A 45 7.80 -17.23 25.52
CA ARG A 45 8.13 -16.23 24.51
C ARG A 45 6.89 -15.99 23.64
N ASN A 46 6.03 -15.06 24.04
CA ASN A 46 4.92 -14.62 23.20
C ASN A 46 5.36 -13.49 22.27
N PHE A 47 5.72 -13.84 21.02
CA PHE A 47 6.11 -12.89 19.97
C PHE A 47 4.92 -12.30 19.20
N GLY A 48 3.67 -12.71 19.49
CA GLY A 48 2.50 -12.33 18.69
C GLY A 48 1.99 -10.91 18.92
N ARG A 49 2.44 -10.22 19.98
CA ARG A 49 1.94 -8.89 20.37
C ARG A 49 3.00 -7.88 20.78
N GLN A 50 4.29 -8.25 20.69
CA GLN A 50 5.36 -7.33 21.02
C GLN A 50 5.43 -6.27 19.92
N TYR A 51 5.32 -5.00 20.31
CA TYR A 51 5.34 -3.81 19.45
C TYR A 51 4.07 -3.47 18.64
N ALA A 52 3.11 -4.38 18.46
CA ALA A 52 1.89 -4.11 17.68
C ALA A 52 1.10 -2.89 18.20
N HIS A 53 0.98 -2.75 19.52
CA HIS A 53 0.27 -1.63 20.16
C HIS A 53 1.00 -0.29 19.96
N LEU A 54 2.33 -0.25 20.05
CA LEU A 54 3.10 0.98 19.83
C LEU A 54 3.06 1.43 18.37
N TYR A 55 3.10 0.49 17.42
CA TYR A 55 2.94 0.81 16.00
C TYR A 55 1.51 1.26 15.68
N ALA A 56 0.50 0.61 16.27
CA ALA A 56 -0.88 1.05 16.14
C ALA A 56 -1.04 2.47 16.66
N GLU A 57 -0.63 2.76 17.90
CA GLU A 57 -0.69 4.10 18.50
C GLU A 57 0.04 5.16 17.66
N ARG A 58 1.23 4.85 17.15
CA ARG A 58 1.96 5.74 16.23
C ARG A 58 1.19 6.00 14.95
N LEU A 59 0.63 4.96 14.33
CA LEU A 59 -0.17 5.10 13.12
C LEU A 59 -1.41 5.95 13.37
N TRP A 60 -2.14 5.71 14.47
CA TRP A 60 -3.32 6.49 14.87
C TRP A 60 -2.96 7.96 15.12
N THR A 61 -1.92 8.21 15.92
CA THR A 61 -1.45 9.57 16.26
C THR A 61 -0.97 10.33 15.02
N MET A 62 -0.28 9.66 14.10
CA MET A 62 0.30 10.28 12.90
C MET A 62 -0.68 10.35 11.72
N ARG A 63 -1.77 9.57 11.73
CA ARG A 63 -2.71 9.45 10.59
C ARG A 63 -3.16 10.80 10.06
N ALA A 64 -3.64 11.68 10.93
CA ALA A 64 -4.13 13.00 10.52
C ALA A 64 -3.04 13.83 9.82
N LYS A 65 -1.81 13.83 10.33
CA LYS A 65 -0.68 14.55 9.75
C LYS A 65 -0.29 13.96 8.40
N VAL A 66 -0.15 12.63 8.32
CA VAL A 66 0.24 11.93 7.10
C VAL A 66 -0.82 12.11 6.01
N VAL A 67 -2.10 11.97 6.34
CA VAL A 67 -3.21 12.18 5.39
C VAL A 67 -3.21 13.63 4.89
N LYS A 68 -3.02 14.62 5.78
CA LYS A 68 -2.92 16.03 5.37
C LYS A 68 -1.75 16.26 4.43
N SER A 69 -0.57 15.74 4.75
CA SER A 69 0.63 15.84 3.90
C SER A 69 0.44 15.12 2.56
N ALA A 70 -0.21 13.95 2.55
CA ALA A 70 -0.51 13.19 1.33
C ALA A 70 -1.51 13.94 0.44
N LYS A 71 -2.63 14.44 0.99
CA LYS A 71 -3.60 15.27 0.27
C LYS A 71 -2.94 16.51 -0.33
N SER A 72 -2.04 17.16 0.42
CA SER A 72 -1.30 18.34 -0.08
C SER A 72 -0.28 18.00 -1.18
N LYS A 73 0.28 16.78 -1.19
CA LYS A 73 1.35 16.39 -2.13
C LYS A 73 0.81 15.73 -3.40
N TRP A 74 -0.21 14.90 -3.27
CA TRP A 74 -0.72 14.04 -4.35
C TRP A 74 -2.20 14.27 -4.67
N GLY A 75 -2.88 15.15 -3.94
CA GLY A 75 -4.31 15.37 -4.10
C GLY A 75 -5.18 14.26 -3.51
N TYR A 76 -6.47 14.36 -3.77
CA TYR A 76 -7.49 13.39 -3.39
C TYR A 76 -8.09 12.79 -4.65
N VAL A 77 -7.98 11.47 -4.81
CA VAL A 77 -8.50 10.72 -5.96
C VAL A 77 -9.71 9.91 -5.51
N LEU A 78 -10.79 10.03 -6.26
CA LEU A 78 -12.02 9.27 -6.10
C LEU A 78 -12.29 8.50 -7.39
N GLY A 79 -12.85 7.30 -7.28
CA GLY A 79 -13.29 6.59 -8.47
C GLY A 79 -14.19 5.41 -8.19
N THR A 80 -14.87 4.97 -9.24
CA THR A 80 -15.78 3.82 -9.22
C THR A 80 -15.36 2.82 -10.29
N SER A 81 -15.83 1.57 -10.20
CA SER A 81 -15.62 0.58 -11.26
C SER A 81 -16.55 0.76 -12.47
N GLY A 82 -17.31 1.85 -12.52
CA GLY A 82 -18.16 2.23 -13.66
C GLY A 82 -19.66 1.98 -13.50
N GLN A 83 -20.08 1.19 -12.50
CA GLN A 83 -21.49 0.79 -12.35
C GLN A 83 -22.45 1.98 -12.19
N PRO A 84 -22.15 3.03 -11.40
CA PRO A 84 -23.05 4.17 -11.29
C PRO A 84 -23.24 4.91 -12.62
N VAL A 85 -22.17 5.03 -13.41
CA VAL A 85 -22.24 5.70 -14.72
C VAL A 85 -23.07 4.85 -15.69
N GLU A 86 -22.81 3.55 -15.76
CA GLU A 86 -23.55 2.62 -16.61
C GLU A 86 -25.05 2.60 -16.27
N ASP A 87 -25.38 2.61 -14.99
CA ASP A 87 -26.77 2.62 -14.53
C ASP A 87 -27.48 3.92 -14.91
N ILE A 88 -26.81 5.07 -14.79
CA ILE A 88 -27.34 6.35 -15.26
C ILE A 88 -27.54 6.35 -16.79
N ILE A 89 -26.59 5.80 -17.57
CA ILE A 89 -26.72 5.69 -19.03
C ILE A 89 -27.99 4.89 -19.37
N ARG A 90 -28.23 3.78 -18.66
CA ARG A 90 -29.38 2.91 -18.91
C ARG A 90 -30.74 3.58 -18.70
N TYR A 91 -30.82 4.54 -17.78
CA TYR A 91 -32.09 5.17 -17.36
C TYR A 91 -32.17 6.67 -17.66
N SER A 92 -31.27 7.22 -18.48
CA SER A 92 -31.29 8.64 -18.87
C SER A 92 -30.99 8.83 -20.35
N SER A 93 -31.12 10.06 -20.84
CA SER A 93 -30.70 10.45 -22.20
C SER A 93 -29.21 10.79 -22.28
N ASN A 94 -28.42 10.50 -21.24
CA ASN A 94 -26.99 10.77 -21.21
C ASN A 94 -26.19 9.60 -21.77
N GLU A 95 -25.38 9.86 -22.79
CA GLU A 95 -24.55 8.85 -23.43
C GLU A 95 -23.07 8.94 -23.02
N ASP A 96 -22.59 10.15 -22.70
CA ASP A 96 -21.19 10.38 -22.40
C ASP A 96 -20.87 10.22 -20.92
N ALA A 97 -20.03 9.22 -20.61
CA ALA A 97 -19.58 8.89 -19.26
C ALA A 97 -18.97 10.07 -18.50
N VAL A 98 -18.21 10.93 -19.18
CA VAL A 98 -17.56 12.09 -18.56
C VAL A 98 -18.56 13.19 -18.18
N ASP A 99 -19.62 13.35 -18.97
CA ASP A 99 -20.68 14.31 -18.63
C ASP A 99 -21.55 13.77 -17.50
N ILE A 100 -21.72 12.45 -17.39
CA ILE A 100 -22.36 11.82 -16.22
C ILE A 100 -21.49 12.00 -14.97
N LEU A 101 -20.17 11.80 -15.06
CA LEU A 101 -19.25 12.10 -13.95
C LEU A 101 -19.35 13.56 -13.51
N GLN A 102 -19.48 14.49 -14.47
CA GLN A 102 -19.72 15.90 -14.17
C GLN A 102 -21.05 16.10 -13.43
N LYS A 103 -22.13 15.45 -13.88
CA LYS A 103 -23.42 15.51 -13.19
C LYS A 103 -23.36 14.94 -11.77
N CYS A 104 -22.65 13.84 -11.54
CA CYS A 104 -22.43 13.29 -10.20
C CYS A 104 -21.71 14.30 -9.28
N MET A 105 -20.77 15.11 -9.83
CA MET A 105 -20.14 16.21 -9.10
C MET A 105 -21.13 17.35 -8.81
N ASP A 106 -21.94 17.73 -9.79
CA ASP A 106 -22.96 18.79 -9.63
C ASP A 106 -24.05 18.39 -8.61
N TRP A 107 -24.44 17.12 -8.60
CA TRP A 107 -25.39 16.55 -7.64
C TRP A 107 -24.78 16.29 -6.26
N GLY A 108 -23.46 16.28 -6.14
CA GLY A 108 -22.77 15.93 -4.90
C GLY A 108 -22.94 14.47 -4.51
N HIS A 109 -23.18 13.57 -5.47
CA HIS A 109 -23.55 12.18 -5.21
C HIS A 109 -22.90 11.21 -6.22
N ILE A 110 -22.16 10.21 -5.72
CA ILE A 110 -21.40 9.25 -6.53
C ILE A 110 -22.32 8.30 -7.30
N ALA A 111 -23.40 7.84 -6.65
CA ALA A 111 -24.30 6.82 -7.18
C ALA A 111 -25.76 7.19 -6.91
N PRO A 112 -26.31 8.24 -7.56
CA PRO A 112 -27.63 8.82 -7.26
C PRO A 112 -28.79 7.86 -7.52
N THR A 113 -28.55 6.79 -8.26
CA THR A 113 -29.53 5.76 -8.59
C THR A 113 -29.57 4.60 -7.60
N ALA A 114 -28.70 4.61 -6.58
CA ALA A 114 -28.75 3.64 -5.49
C ALA A 114 -29.69 4.13 -4.37
N PRO A 115 -30.50 3.25 -3.74
CA PRO A 115 -30.61 1.81 -3.95
C PRO A 115 -31.55 1.38 -5.09
N ASP A 116 -32.28 2.32 -5.71
CA ASP A 116 -33.47 2.03 -6.53
C ASP A 116 -33.19 1.16 -7.76
N THR A 117 -32.22 1.53 -8.58
CA THR A 117 -31.80 0.74 -9.77
C THR A 117 -30.41 0.15 -9.61
N LEU A 118 -29.54 0.78 -8.81
CA LEU A 118 -28.25 0.25 -8.43
C LEU A 118 -28.28 -0.30 -7.01
N SER A 119 -28.16 -1.61 -6.84
CA SER A 119 -28.16 -2.23 -5.53
C SER A 119 -27.02 -1.72 -4.65
N CYS A 120 -27.35 -1.37 -3.40
CA CYS A 120 -26.37 -1.00 -2.39
C CYS A 120 -26.71 -1.62 -1.02
N TYR A 121 -25.75 -1.57 -0.11
CA TYR A 121 -25.97 -1.99 1.27
C TYR A 121 -26.90 -0.97 1.98
N PRO A 122 -27.86 -1.42 2.80
CA PRO A 122 -28.74 -0.50 3.54
C PRO A 122 -27.99 0.20 4.67
N TYR A 123 -27.47 1.39 4.39
CA TYR A 123 -26.83 2.23 5.40
C TYR A 123 -27.89 2.97 6.23
N TYR A 124 -27.82 2.83 7.56
CA TYR A 124 -28.82 3.42 8.47
C TYR A 124 -28.40 4.76 9.09
N LYS A 125 -27.10 5.09 9.06
CA LYS A 125 -26.55 6.27 9.75
C LYS A 125 -26.23 7.39 8.78
N GLU A 126 -25.41 7.09 7.78
CA GLU A 126 -24.88 8.04 6.83
C GLU A 126 -24.80 7.35 5.46
N ASP A 127 -25.08 8.11 4.41
CA ASP A 127 -24.95 7.64 3.05
C ASP A 127 -23.50 7.83 2.55
N PRO A 128 -22.77 6.75 2.25
CA PRO A 128 -21.38 6.85 1.80
C PRO A 128 -21.23 7.40 0.37
N PHE A 129 -22.31 7.53 -0.39
CA PHE A 129 -22.26 8.03 -1.76
C PHE A 129 -22.31 9.55 -1.84
N ILE A 130 -22.64 10.24 -0.75
CA ILE A 130 -22.60 11.70 -0.68
C ILE A 130 -21.13 12.16 -0.67
N LEU A 131 -20.81 13.11 -1.56
CA LEU A 131 -19.48 13.70 -1.67
C LEU A 131 -19.21 14.66 -0.52
N GLY A 132 -18.36 14.27 0.43
CA GLY A 132 -17.94 15.13 1.53
C GLY A 132 -16.92 16.21 1.12
N ASP A 133 -15.82 15.79 0.48
CA ASP A 133 -14.76 16.67 -0.05
C ASP A 133 -14.76 16.62 -1.58
N CYS A 134 -14.44 17.74 -2.24
CA CYS A 134 -14.25 17.78 -3.69
C CYS A 134 -12.95 17.04 -4.08
N PRO A 135 -12.99 15.96 -4.87
CA PRO A 135 -11.79 15.29 -5.37
C PRO A 135 -11.03 16.14 -6.38
N HIS A 136 -9.73 15.88 -6.50
CA HIS A 136 -8.89 16.46 -7.55
C HIS A 136 -8.97 15.63 -8.84
N ILE A 137 -9.22 14.33 -8.70
CA ILE A 137 -9.42 13.39 -9.81
C ILE A 137 -10.66 12.55 -9.48
N PHE A 138 -11.61 12.48 -10.41
CA PHE A 138 -12.77 11.60 -10.31
C PHE A 138 -12.88 10.72 -11.56
N PHE A 139 -12.80 9.40 -11.40
CA PHE A 139 -12.80 8.47 -12.53
C PHE A 139 -13.88 7.39 -12.48
N ALA A 140 -14.31 6.94 -13.66
CA ALA A 140 -15.13 5.75 -13.83
C ALA A 140 -14.34 4.69 -14.61
N GLY A 141 -14.24 3.48 -14.04
CA GLY A 141 -13.67 2.31 -14.68
C GLY A 141 -14.61 1.65 -15.69
N ASN A 142 -14.09 0.71 -16.47
CA ASN A 142 -14.86 -0.18 -17.35
C ASN A 142 -15.83 0.54 -18.32
N GLN A 143 -15.46 1.71 -18.81
CA GLN A 143 -16.27 2.46 -19.75
C GLN A 143 -16.04 1.98 -21.20
N SER A 144 -16.96 2.33 -22.10
CA SER A 144 -16.88 1.94 -23.52
C SER A 144 -15.70 2.59 -24.26
N LYS A 145 -15.39 3.84 -23.91
CA LYS A 145 -14.34 4.65 -24.55
C LYS A 145 -13.55 5.46 -23.54
N PHE A 146 -12.28 5.73 -23.87
CA PHE A 146 -11.47 6.69 -23.14
C PHE A 146 -11.98 8.12 -23.37
N SER A 147 -12.11 8.90 -22.31
CA SER A 147 -12.36 10.34 -22.39
C SER A 147 -11.89 11.02 -21.12
N SER A 148 -11.48 12.29 -21.21
CA SER A 148 -11.06 13.08 -20.05
C SER A 148 -11.47 14.54 -20.21
N LYS A 149 -11.78 15.20 -19.10
CA LYS A 149 -12.25 16.60 -19.07
C LYS A 149 -11.87 17.24 -17.76
N ILE A 150 -11.46 18.52 -17.80
CA ILE A 150 -11.30 19.32 -16.59
C ILE A 150 -12.63 20.02 -16.30
N TYR A 151 -13.21 19.73 -15.15
CA TYR A 151 -14.39 20.39 -14.62
C TYR A 151 -13.97 21.52 -13.67
N LYS A 152 -14.65 22.67 -13.77
CA LYS A 152 -14.43 23.82 -12.89
C LYS A 152 -15.66 24.06 -12.03
N GLY A 153 -15.48 23.93 -10.72
CA GLY A 153 -16.52 24.20 -9.72
C GLY A 153 -16.74 25.69 -9.47
N PRO A 154 -17.84 26.05 -8.78
CA PRO A 154 -18.25 27.43 -8.57
C PRO A 154 -17.29 28.25 -7.69
N LYS A 155 -16.47 27.61 -6.85
CA LYS A 155 -15.46 28.29 -6.02
C LYS A 155 -14.05 28.23 -6.65
N GLY A 156 -13.97 27.98 -7.96
CA GLY A 156 -12.71 27.85 -8.69
C GLY A 156 -11.96 26.54 -8.43
N GLN A 157 -12.62 25.52 -7.86
CA GLN A 157 -12.00 24.20 -7.74
C GLN A 157 -11.90 23.55 -9.13
N GLU A 158 -10.81 22.85 -9.39
CA GLU A 158 -10.61 22.12 -10.64
C GLU A 158 -10.54 20.62 -10.37
N VAL A 159 -11.27 19.84 -11.17
CA VAL A 159 -11.38 18.38 -11.03
C VAL A 159 -11.13 17.73 -12.38
N LEU A 160 -10.19 16.79 -12.42
CA LEU A 160 -9.96 15.96 -13.59
C LEU A 160 -10.95 14.79 -13.61
N LEU A 161 -11.87 14.79 -14.57
CA LEU A 161 -12.82 13.71 -14.82
C LEU A 161 -12.24 12.74 -15.85
N ILE A 162 -12.31 11.43 -15.57
CA ILE A 162 -11.71 10.40 -16.43
C ILE A 162 -12.68 9.24 -16.66
N SER A 163 -12.95 8.93 -17.92
CA SER A 163 -13.57 7.70 -18.38
C SER A 163 -12.48 6.72 -18.79
N ILE A 164 -12.26 5.67 -17.99
CA ILE A 164 -11.24 4.66 -18.23
C ILE A 164 -11.87 3.51 -19.04
N PRO A 165 -11.36 3.20 -20.25
CA PRO A 165 -11.95 2.18 -21.09
C PRO A 165 -11.73 0.77 -20.53
N LYS A 166 -12.58 -0.18 -20.93
CA LYS A 166 -12.37 -1.60 -20.67
C LYS A 166 -11.08 -2.07 -21.34
N PHE A 167 -10.13 -2.54 -20.55
CA PHE A 167 -8.83 -3.00 -21.06
C PHE A 167 -8.98 -4.22 -21.99
N VAL A 168 -9.90 -5.14 -21.68
CA VAL A 168 -10.15 -6.34 -22.50
C VAL A 168 -10.53 -5.99 -23.95
N ASP A 169 -11.28 -4.90 -24.14
CA ASP A 169 -11.75 -4.47 -25.45
C ASP A 169 -10.73 -3.58 -26.14
N THR A 170 -10.21 -2.57 -25.43
CA THR A 170 -9.41 -1.49 -26.00
C THR A 170 -7.90 -1.68 -25.91
N LYS A 171 -7.44 -2.53 -24.99
CA LYS A 171 -6.03 -2.73 -24.63
C LYS A 171 -5.37 -1.40 -24.24
N THR A 172 -6.15 -0.50 -23.64
CA THR A 172 -5.72 0.85 -23.28
C THR A 172 -5.72 1.01 -21.76
N CYS A 173 -4.61 1.47 -21.20
CA CYS A 173 -4.54 2.01 -19.84
C CYS A 173 -4.43 3.55 -19.90
N VAL A 174 -4.61 4.20 -18.75
CA VAL A 174 -4.62 5.67 -18.65
C VAL A 174 -3.53 6.11 -17.68
N LEU A 175 -2.63 6.98 -18.15
CA LEU A 175 -1.60 7.60 -17.34
C LEU A 175 -2.02 9.02 -16.95
N VAL A 176 -1.89 9.34 -15.67
CA VAL A 176 -2.20 10.67 -15.14
C VAL A 176 -0.97 11.26 -14.48
N ASN A 177 -0.58 12.44 -14.94
CA ASN A 177 0.49 13.21 -14.32
C ASN A 177 -0.06 13.92 -13.07
N LEU A 178 0.36 13.49 -11.88
CA LEU A 178 -0.13 14.06 -10.62
C LEU A 178 0.30 15.53 -10.36
N ARG A 179 1.23 16.08 -11.16
CA ARG A 179 1.66 17.48 -11.07
C ARG A 179 0.87 18.39 -12.02
N SER A 180 0.71 17.98 -13.28
CA SER A 180 -0.01 18.78 -14.29
C SER A 180 -1.49 18.43 -14.43
N LEU A 181 -1.93 17.30 -13.86
CA LEU A 181 -3.25 16.68 -14.09
C LEU A 181 -3.52 16.35 -15.57
N GLU A 182 -2.48 16.23 -16.39
CA GLU A 182 -2.60 15.76 -17.76
C GLU A 182 -2.87 14.25 -17.79
N CYS A 183 -3.79 13.86 -18.67
CA CYS A 183 -4.29 12.50 -18.80
C CYS A 183 -3.96 11.99 -20.21
N GLN A 184 -3.28 10.84 -20.31
CA GLN A 184 -2.82 10.27 -21.58
C GLN A 184 -3.21 8.79 -21.67
N PRO A 185 -3.88 8.35 -22.75
CA PRO A 185 -4.11 6.94 -23.00
C PRO A 185 -2.83 6.27 -23.50
N MET A 186 -2.55 5.07 -23.00
CA MET A 186 -1.46 4.21 -23.46
C MET A 186 -2.07 2.89 -23.95
N GLN A 187 -1.92 2.61 -25.24
CA GLN A 187 -2.48 1.42 -25.88
C GLN A 187 -1.39 0.38 -26.12
N PHE A 188 -1.70 -0.88 -25.80
CA PHE A 188 -0.82 -2.02 -26.02
C PHE A 188 -1.30 -2.80 -27.25
N GLN A 189 -0.37 -3.09 -28.15
CA GLN A 189 -0.57 -3.97 -29.29
C GLN A 189 0.53 -5.02 -29.28
N THR A 190 0.20 -6.24 -29.67
CA THR A 190 1.16 -7.34 -29.80
C THR A 190 1.05 -7.91 -31.20
N ASP A 191 2.14 -7.84 -31.96
CA ASP A 191 2.23 -8.48 -33.27
C ASP A 191 2.61 -9.96 -33.06
N PHE A 192 1.63 -10.81 -32.83
CA PHE A 192 1.84 -12.25 -32.92
C PHE A 192 1.56 -12.68 -34.36
N THR A 193 2.61 -12.72 -35.19
CA THR A 193 2.57 -13.46 -36.46
C THR A 193 2.34 -14.93 -36.14
N GLY A 194 1.20 -15.47 -36.58
CA GLY A 194 0.66 -16.76 -36.17
C GLY A 194 1.65 -17.92 -36.27
N MET A 195 1.81 -18.64 -35.16
CA MET A 195 2.06 -20.08 -35.21
C MET A 195 0.70 -20.78 -35.11
N ASP A 196 -0.06 -20.73 -36.20
CA ASP A 196 -1.12 -21.71 -36.43
C ASP A 196 -0.44 -23.01 -36.87
N SER A 197 0.19 -23.71 -35.92
CA SER A 197 0.54 -25.11 -36.12
C SER A 197 -0.75 -25.91 -35.90
N GLU A 198 -1.41 -26.26 -37.01
CA GLU A 198 -2.43 -27.30 -37.08
C GLU A 198 -2.04 -28.47 -36.16
N SER A 199 -2.88 -28.76 -35.17
CA SER A 199 -2.76 -30.00 -34.41
C SER A 199 -3.20 -31.13 -35.33
N PRO A 200 -2.36 -32.15 -35.62
CA PRO A 200 -2.78 -33.26 -36.46
C PRO A 200 -3.93 -34.01 -35.79
N GLU A 201 -5.05 -34.16 -36.50
CA GLU A 201 -6.16 -35.02 -36.11
C GLU A 201 -5.65 -36.45 -35.91
N VAL A 202 -5.93 -37.01 -34.73
CA VAL A 202 -5.68 -38.42 -34.45
C VAL A 202 -6.93 -39.18 -34.91
N ASP A 203 -6.82 -39.87 -36.05
CA ASP A 203 -7.83 -40.83 -36.49
C ASP A 203 -8.08 -41.88 -35.40
N LYS A 204 -9.37 -42.12 -35.11
CA LYS A 204 -9.85 -43.10 -34.13
C LYS A 204 -9.80 -44.54 -34.65
#